data_AF-A0A101XAS2-F1
#
_entry.id   AF-A0A101XAS2-F1
#
_cell.length_a   1.000
_cell.length_b   1.000
_cell.length_c   1.000
_cell.angle_alpha   90.00
_cell.angle_beta   90.00
_cell.angle_gamma   90.00
#
_symmetry.space_group_name_H-M   'P 1'
#
loop_
_entity.id
_entity.type
_entity.pdbx_description
1 polymer ?
#
loop_
_entity_poly.entity_id
_entity_poly.type
_entity_poly.pdbx_seq_one_letter_code
_entity_poly.pdbx_strand_id
1 'polypeptide(L)'
;MLEVVAFVPANVGICRTCDEVARAFRVELTESLLAEPQDDFAALIAALSMLGDVPVRFTSPASLRGLYLMIKYRSGRTPLVIANGRLIHSGPVRNPKSLAERIKLSMGK
;
A
#
# COMPACT_ATOMS: atom_id res chain seq x y z
N MET A 1 -5.01 -15.26 0.16
CA MET A 1 -3.87 -14.31 0.07
C MET A 1 -4.40 -12.92 -0.17
N LEU A 2 -3.97 -11.93 0.62
CA LEU A 2 -4.36 -10.53 0.48
C LEU A 2 -3.24 -9.75 -0.21
N GLU A 3 -3.57 -9.05 -1.29
CA GLU A 3 -2.65 -8.19 -2.02
C GLU A 3 -3.17 -6.76 -2.04
N VAL A 4 -2.30 -5.81 -1.71
CA VAL A 4 -2.62 -4.41 -1.54
C VAL A 4 -1.72 -3.57 -2.43
N VAL A 5 -2.32 -2.88 -3.39
CA VAL A 5 -1.60 -1.94 -4.28
C VAL A 5 -1.76 -0.54 -3.72
N ALA A 6 -0.73 -0.02 -3.07
CA ALA A 6 -0.79 1.25 -2.35
C ALA A 6 0.59 1.93 -2.34
N PHE A 7 0.59 3.26 -2.30
CA PHE A 7 1.79 4.00 -1.94
C PHE A 7 2.02 3.84 -0.43
N VAL A 8 3.09 3.13 -0.08
CA VAL A 8 3.51 2.92 1.30
C VAL A 8 4.52 4.01 1.66
N PRO A 9 4.48 4.60 2.87
CA PRO A 9 5.49 5.54 3.31
C PRO A 9 6.86 4.87 3.25
N ALA A 10 7.70 5.34 2.33
CA ALA A 10 9.04 4.85 2.13
C ALA A 10 9.91 6.00 1.63
N ASN A 11 11.14 6.02 2.13
CA ASN A 11 12.17 6.91 1.62
C ASN A 11 12.87 6.20 0.46
N VAL A 12 12.97 6.86 -0.68
CA VAL A 12 13.63 6.33 -1.88
C VAL A 12 14.85 7.18 -2.18
N GLY A 13 16.00 6.54 -2.26
CA GLY A 13 17.27 7.13 -2.68
C GLY A 13 17.86 6.36 -3.85
N ILE A 14 18.98 6.87 -4.36
CA ILE A 14 19.67 6.34 -5.55
C ILE A 14 20.30 4.98 -5.25
N CYS A 15 20.99 4.88 -4.11
CA CYS A 15 21.65 3.66 -3.69
C CYS A 15 21.85 3.69 -2.17
N ARG A 16 21.57 2.57 -1.49
CA ARG A 16 21.62 2.50 -0.02
C ARG A 16 22.98 2.95 0.54
N THR A 17 24.07 2.50 -0.07
CA THR A 17 25.44 2.89 0.35
C THR A 17 25.69 4.38 0.14
N CYS A 18 25.16 4.95 -0.95
CA CYS A 18 25.27 6.37 -1.29
C CYS A 18 24.53 7.21 -0.23
N ASP A 19 23.33 6.77 0.15
CA ASP A 19 22.51 7.41 1.18
C ASP A 19 23.20 7.34 2.55
N GLU A 20 23.81 6.19 2.90
CA GLU A 20 24.54 6.00 4.16
C GLU A 20 25.77 6.92 4.25
N VAL A 21 26.56 7.05 3.17
CA VAL A 21 27.71 7.97 3.13
C VAL A 21 27.26 9.42 3.23
N ALA A 22 26.21 9.81 2.50
CA ALA A 22 25.70 11.19 2.52
C ALA A 22 25.18 11.61 3.90
N ARG A 23 24.51 10.70 4.62
CA ARG A 23 24.06 10.96 6.00
C ARG A 23 25.20 11.27 6.96
N ALA A 24 26.39 10.68 6.78
CA ALA A 24 27.56 11.02 7.59
C ALA A 24 27.98 12.49 7.46
N PHE A 25 27.67 13.11 6.31
CA PHE A 25 27.88 14.53 6.04
C PHE A 25 26.63 15.40 6.28
N ARG A 26 25.58 14.84 6.91
CA ARG A 26 24.28 15.50 7.13
C ARG A 26 23.58 15.93 5.83
N VAL A 27 23.78 15.18 4.76
CA VAL A 27 23.09 15.37 3.48
C VAL A 27 22.03 14.28 3.31
N GLU A 28 20.78 14.67 3.03
CA GLU A 28 19.70 13.74 2.71
C GLU A 28 19.59 13.58 1.18
N LEU A 29 19.87 12.36 0.69
CA LEU A 29 19.74 11.97 -0.73
C LEU A 29 18.47 11.18 -1.03
N THR A 30 17.63 10.97 -0.01
CA THR A 30 16.38 10.20 -0.14
C THR A 30 15.20 11.15 -0.18
N GLU A 31 14.27 10.91 -1.09
CA GLU A 31 12.98 11.60 -1.12
C GLU A 31 11.92 10.75 -0.42
N SER A 32 11.05 11.40 0.36
CA SER A 32 9.83 10.76 0.86
C SER A 32 8.88 10.57 -0.31
N LEU A 33 8.47 9.33 -0.59
CA LEU A 33 7.45 9.05 -1.61
C LEU A 33 6.06 9.59 -1.26
N LEU A 34 5.85 10.07 -0.03
CA LEU A 34 4.59 10.67 0.42
C LEU A 34 4.87 12.09 0.92
N ALA A 35 4.53 13.09 0.10
CA ALA A 35 4.55 14.50 0.48
C ALA A 35 3.19 14.99 1.04
N GLU A 36 2.07 14.29 0.81
CA GLU A 36 0.73 14.59 1.36
C GLU A 36 -0.16 13.30 1.42
N PRO A 37 -1.38 13.38 1.99
CA PRO A 37 -1.71 13.24 3.41
C PRO A 37 -1.75 11.77 3.87
N GLN A 38 -1.30 11.53 5.10
CA GLN A 38 -1.18 10.20 5.69
C GLN A 38 -2.52 9.51 6.00
N ASP A 39 -3.65 10.20 5.83
CA ASP A 39 -4.97 9.72 6.28
C ASP A 39 -5.42 8.44 5.57
N ASP A 40 -5.22 8.35 4.25
CA ASP A 40 -5.68 7.18 3.48
C ASP A 40 -4.85 5.94 3.78
N PHE A 41 -3.53 6.10 3.96
CA PHE A 41 -2.65 4.99 4.34
C PHE A 41 -2.91 4.56 5.79
N ALA A 42 -3.11 5.51 6.71
CA ALA A 42 -3.47 5.21 8.10
C ALA A 42 -4.81 4.46 8.18
N ALA A 43 -5.82 4.90 7.42
CA ALA A 43 -7.12 4.23 7.34
C ALA A 43 -7.01 2.81 6.76
N LEU A 44 -6.17 2.61 5.74
CA LEU A 44 -5.86 1.29 5.19
C LEU A 44 -5.21 0.39 6.24
N ILE A 45 -4.18 0.87 6.95
CA ILE A 45 -3.50 0.10 8.00
C ILE A 45 -4.46 -0.23 9.15
N ALA A 46 -5.32 0.71 9.55
CA ALA A 46 -6.35 0.47 10.55
C ALA A 46 -7.35 -0.62 10.12
N ALA A 47 -7.70 -0.70 8.83
CA ALA A 47 -8.55 -1.77 8.32
C ALA A 47 -7.82 -3.13 8.35
N LEU A 48 -6.55 -3.16 7.96
CA LEU A 48 -5.75 -4.37 7.89
C LEU A 48 -5.44 -4.95 9.29
N SER A 49 -5.21 -4.11 10.30
CA SER A 49 -4.97 -4.56 11.67
C SER A 49 -6.17 -5.29 12.29
N MET A 50 -7.39 -4.99 11.84
CA MET A 50 -8.62 -5.69 12.27
C MET A 50 -8.77 -7.10 11.70
N LEU A 51 -7.90 -7.53 10.78
CA LEU A 51 -7.94 -8.84 10.13
C LEU A 51 -7.15 -9.92 10.90
N GLY A 52 -6.34 -9.53 11.90
CA GLY A 52 -5.45 -10.44 12.62
C GLY A 52 -4.27 -10.90 11.75
N ASP A 53 -3.83 -12.16 11.88
CA ASP A 53 -2.66 -12.73 11.21
C ASP A 53 -2.89 -13.10 9.73
N VAL A 54 -3.48 -12.20 8.96
CA VAL A 54 -3.63 -12.39 7.51
C VAL A 54 -2.36 -11.91 6.80
N PRO A 55 -1.67 -12.76 6.02
CA PRO A 55 -0.50 -12.32 5.26
C PRO A 55 -0.92 -11.32 4.17
N VAL A 56 -0.36 -10.12 4.26
CA VAL A 56 -0.60 -9.01 3.32
C VAL A 56 0.65 -8.77 2.49
N ARG A 57 0.49 -8.81 1.16
CA ARG A 57 1.53 -8.40 0.22
C ARG A 57 1.28 -6.98 -0.25
N PHE A 58 2.18 -6.07 0.09
CA PHE A 58 2.19 -4.73 -0.50
C PHE A 58 2.89 -4.73 -1.85
N THR A 59 2.26 -4.07 -2.81
CA THR A 59 2.79 -3.89 -4.17
C THR A 59 2.76 -2.40 -4.50
N SER A 60 3.90 -1.82 -4.89
CA SER A 60 3.94 -0.41 -5.31
C SER A 60 3.13 -0.22 -6.60
N PRO A 61 2.26 0.81 -6.69
CA PRO A 61 1.56 1.16 -7.93
C PRO A 61 2.52 1.44 -9.10
N ALA A 62 3.73 1.91 -8.81
CA ALA A 62 4.76 2.20 -9.81
C ALA A 62 5.57 0.97 -10.27
N SER A 63 5.36 -0.20 -9.66
CA SER A 63 6.00 -1.45 -10.10
C SER A 63 5.25 -2.07 -11.27
N LEU A 64 5.92 -2.88 -12.11
CA LEU A 64 5.28 -3.63 -13.20
C LEU A 64 4.09 -4.47 -12.72
N ARG A 65 4.20 -5.07 -11.53
CA ARG A 65 3.11 -5.83 -10.91
C ARG A 65 1.96 -4.92 -10.49
N GLY A 66 2.24 -3.76 -9.90
CA GLY A 66 1.22 -2.77 -9.52
C GLY A 66 0.46 -2.27 -10.73
N LEU A 67 1.16 -1.87 -11.78
CA LEU A 67 0.59 -1.44 -13.06
C LEU A 67 -0.27 -2.54 -13.68
N TYR A 68 0.22 -3.79 -13.72
CA TYR A 68 -0.56 -4.94 -14.18
C TYR A 68 -1.87 -5.10 -13.41
N LEU A 69 -1.84 -5.00 -12.07
CA LEU A 69 -3.04 -5.14 -11.24
C LEU A 69 -4.03 -4.00 -11.46
N MET A 70 -3.54 -2.76 -11.58
CA MET A 70 -4.37 -1.59 -11.90
C MET A 70 -5.08 -1.76 -13.25
N ILE A 71 -4.38 -2.24 -14.27
CA ILE A 71 -4.96 -2.55 -15.59
C ILE A 71 -5.96 -3.72 -15.49
N LYS A 72 -5.56 -4.82 -14.85
CA LYS A 72 -6.39 -6.04 -14.68
C LYS A 72 -7.74 -5.72 -14.04
N TYR A 73 -7.74 -4.90 -12.99
CA TYR A 73 -8.94 -4.52 -12.26
C TYR A 73 -9.58 -3.22 -12.77
N ARG A 74 -9.08 -2.68 -13.89
CA ARG A 74 -9.59 -1.46 -14.56
C ARG A 74 -9.74 -0.28 -13.60
N SER A 75 -8.77 -0.10 -12.70
CA SER A 75 -8.78 1.01 -11.76
C SER A 75 -7.41 1.66 -11.63
N GLY A 76 -7.39 2.98 -11.86
CA GLY A 76 -6.25 3.84 -11.57
C GLY A 76 -6.23 4.40 -10.13
N ARG A 77 -7.21 4.04 -9.29
CA ARG A 77 -7.39 4.62 -7.96
C ARG A 77 -6.78 3.71 -6.90
N THR A 78 -5.86 4.27 -6.11
CA THR A 78 -5.18 3.57 -5.00
C THR A 78 -5.76 4.01 -3.65
N PRO A 79 -5.68 3.17 -2.60
CA PRO A 79 -5.22 1.78 -2.62
C PRO A 79 -6.20 0.82 -3.33
N LEU A 80 -5.68 -0.21 -4.00
CA LEU A 80 -6.46 -1.38 -4.39
C LEU A 80 -6.27 -2.49 -3.35
N VAL A 81 -7.36 -3.12 -2.92
CA VAL A 81 -7.32 -4.29 -2.02
C VAL A 81 -7.91 -5.48 -2.75
N ILE A 82 -7.11 -6.53 -2.88
CA ILE A 82 -7.43 -7.74 -3.63
C ILE A 82 -7.33 -8.93 -2.68
N ALA A 83 -8.44 -9.62 -2.47
CA ALA A 83 -8.48 -10.84 -1.66
C ALA A 83 -8.78 -12.04 -2.55
N ASN A 84 -7.91 -13.05 -2.51
CA ASN A 84 -8.08 -14.30 -3.28
C ASN A 84 -8.35 -14.05 -4.79
N GLY A 85 -7.67 -13.07 -5.37
CA GLY A 85 -7.80 -12.71 -6.79
C GLY A 85 -9.05 -11.89 -7.14
N ARG A 86 -9.89 -11.52 -6.17
CA ARG A 86 -11.06 -10.65 -6.36
C ARG A 86 -10.77 -9.24 -5.83
N LEU A 87 -11.18 -8.23 -6.58
CA LEU A 87 -11.10 -6.84 -6.13
C LEU A 87 -12.14 -6.60 -5.04
N ILE A 88 -11.67 -6.19 -3.86
CA ILE A 88 -12.52 -5.84 -2.72
C ILE A 88 -12.66 -4.32 -2.64
N HIS A 89 -11.58 -3.57 -2.84
CA HIS A 89 -11.61 -2.12 -2.72
C HIS A 89 -10.70 -1.43 -3.72
N SER A 90 -11.05 -0.20 -4.06
CA SER A 90 -10.31 0.65 -4.99
C SER A 90 -10.54 2.12 -4.64
N GLY A 91 -9.45 2.85 -4.38
CA GLY A 91 -9.47 4.29 -4.08
C GLY A 91 -9.44 4.59 -2.58
N PRO A 92 -9.70 5.85 -2.18
CA PRO A 92 -9.59 6.31 -0.80
C PRO A 92 -10.34 5.46 0.22
N VAL A 93 -9.77 5.27 1.40
CA VAL A 93 -10.34 4.46 2.49
C VAL A 93 -11.04 5.37 3.49
N ARG A 94 -12.33 5.63 3.25
CA ARG A 94 -13.14 6.50 4.13
C ARG A 94 -13.55 5.86 5.45
N ASN A 95 -13.75 4.53 5.47
CA ASN A 95 -14.19 3.80 6.66
C ASN A 95 -13.40 2.48 6.79
N PRO A 96 -12.41 2.43 7.70
CA PRO A 96 -11.58 1.24 7.92
C PRO A 96 -12.38 0.00 8.32
N LYS A 97 -13.42 0.15 9.17
CA LYS A 97 -14.23 -0.97 9.66
C LYS A 97 -15.00 -1.65 8.54
N SER A 98 -15.65 -0.86 7.69
CA SER A 98 -16.38 -1.37 6.53
C SER A 98 -15.45 -2.10 5.55
N LEU A 99 -14.24 -1.57 5.34
CA LEU A 99 -13.24 -2.25 4.51
C LEU A 99 -12.84 -3.61 5.12
N ALA A 100 -12.55 -3.64 6.42
CA ALA A 100 -12.17 -4.88 7.11
C ALA A 100 -13.26 -5.96 7.03
N GLU A 101 -14.53 -5.59 7.24
CA GLU A 101 -15.68 -6.52 7.12
C GLU A 101 -15.80 -7.10 5.71
N ARG A 102 -15.67 -6.27 4.68
CA ARG A 102 -15.71 -6.72 3.28
C ARG A 102 -14.58 -7.69 2.96
N ILE A 103 -13.39 -7.45 3.53
CA ILE A 103 -12.26 -8.38 3.37
C ILE A 103 -12.54 -9.70 4.09
N LYS A 104 -13.03 -9.68 5.34
CA LYS A 104 -13.39 -10.90 6.10
C LYS A 104 -14.40 -11.76 5.36
N LEU A 105 -15.51 -11.16 4.91
CA LEU A 105 -16.53 -11.81 4.10
C LEU A 105 -15.94 -12.46 2.84
N SER A 106 -15.02 -11.76 2.15
CA SER A 106 -14.38 -12.29 0.94
C SER A 106 -13.38 -13.42 1.19
N MET A 107 -12.88 -13.52 2.42
CA MET A 107 -11.94 -14.55 2.87
C MET A 107 -12.65 -15.75 3.52
N GLY A 108 -13.98 -15.71 3.70
CA GLY A 108 -14.75 -16.75 4.37
C GLY A 108 -14.51 -16.78 5.89
N LYS A 109 -14.19 -15.62 6.49
CA LYS A 109 -14.03 -15.41 7.93
C LYS A 109 -15.06 -14.43 8.47
#